data_AF-A0ABD3G4I1-F1
#
_entry.id   AF-A0ABD3G4I1-F1
#
_cell.length_a   1.000
_cell.length_b   1.000
_cell.length_c   1.000
_cell.angle_alpha   90.00
_cell.angle_beta   90.00
_cell.angle_gamma   90.00
#
_symmetry.space_group_name_H-M   'P 1'
#
loop_
_entity.id
_entity.type
_entity.pdbx_description
1 polymer ?
#
loop_
_entity_poly.entity_id
_entity_poly.type
_entity_poly.pdbx_seq_one_letter_code
_entity_poly.pdbx_strand_id
1 'polypeptide(L)'
;MHWLSDCTKATDAEKMVLRQKLRQAGNSFYTSVRSLAYGSRPVLATKQALLHVLIHTVAGPVQPAEAVSYLIVDEDDDEFIIGRHLLAVLGIDVDRQLEQLASHMGIPSSWKRMNPL
;
A
#
# COMPACT_ATOMS: atom_id res chain seq x y z
N MET A 1 -8.61 3.93 -6.48
CA MET A 1 -8.86 2.73 -7.32
C MET A 1 -8.90 1.55 -6.38
N HIS A 2 -10.00 0.81 -6.36
CA HIS A 2 -10.32 -0.16 -5.30
C HIS A 2 -9.83 -1.54 -5.76
N TRP A 3 -8.50 -1.71 -5.84
CA TRP A 3 -7.85 -2.83 -6.53
C TRP A 3 -8.35 -4.22 -6.12
N LEU A 4 -8.77 -4.40 -4.86
CA LEU A 4 -9.30 -5.67 -4.37
C LEU A 4 -10.75 -5.88 -4.80
N SER A 5 -11.57 -4.84 -4.80
CA SER A 5 -12.97 -4.91 -5.24
C SER A 5 -13.05 -5.07 -6.76
N ASP A 6 -12.18 -4.37 -7.48
CA ASP A 6 -12.01 -4.43 -8.93
C ASP A 6 -11.27 -5.71 -9.40
N CYS A 7 -10.77 -6.54 -8.48
CA CYS A 7 -10.09 -7.80 -8.81
C CYS A 7 -11.09 -8.82 -9.37
N THR A 8 -10.97 -9.13 -10.66
CA THR A 8 -11.79 -10.14 -11.35
C THR A 8 -11.27 -11.57 -11.19
N LYS A 9 -10.07 -11.73 -10.63
CA LYS A 9 -9.41 -13.05 -10.46
C LYS A 9 -9.77 -13.78 -9.17
N ALA A 10 -10.39 -13.09 -8.22
CA ALA A 10 -10.84 -13.67 -6.95
C ALA A 10 -12.36 -13.48 -6.81
N THR A 11 -13.03 -14.50 -6.30
CA THR A 11 -14.46 -14.41 -5.95
C THR A 11 -14.69 -13.50 -4.74
N ASP A 12 -15.90 -12.98 -4.57
CA ASP A 12 -16.22 -12.12 -3.44
C ASP A 12 -16.05 -12.83 -2.08
N ALA A 13 -16.31 -14.14 -2.05
CA ALA A 13 -16.03 -14.98 -0.89
C ALA A 13 -14.54 -15.07 -0.56
N GLU A 14 -13.67 -15.25 -1.57
CA GLU A 14 -12.22 -15.26 -1.38
C GLU A 14 -11.68 -13.89 -0.92
N LYS A 15 -12.21 -12.79 -1.48
CA LYS A 15 -11.88 -11.43 -1.03
C LYS A 15 -12.30 -11.21 0.43
N MET A 16 -13.49 -11.66 0.83
CA MET A 16 -13.94 -11.61 2.22
C MET A 16 -13.03 -12.40 3.16
N VAL A 17 -12.68 -13.63 2.78
CA VAL A 17 -11.76 -14.47 3.58
C VAL A 17 -10.39 -13.81 3.71
N LEU A 18 -9.88 -13.19 2.64
CA LEU A 18 -8.62 -12.44 2.68
C LEU A 18 -8.70 -11.26 3.65
N ARG A 19 -9.76 -10.43 3.58
CA ARG A 19 -9.99 -9.34 4.54
C ARG A 19 -10.06 -9.84 5.98
N GLN A 20 -10.79 -10.94 6.21
CA GLN A 20 -10.93 -11.54 7.54
C GLN A 20 -9.59 -12.07 8.08
N LYS A 21 -8.82 -12.79 7.25
CA LYS A 21 -7.50 -13.31 7.64
C LYS A 21 -6.51 -12.19 7.94
N LEU A 22 -6.50 -11.11 7.16
CA LEU A 22 -5.68 -9.93 7.44
C LEU A 22 -6.05 -9.31 8.80
N ARG A 23 -7.35 -9.15 9.08
CA ARG A 23 -7.82 -8.64 10.39
C ARG A 23 -7.41 -9.54 11.56
N GLN A 24 -7.41 -10.87 11.38
CA GLN A 24 -7.03 -11.85 12.41
C GLN A 24 -5.51 -11.98 12.61
N ALA A 25 -4.72 -11.83 11.54
CA ALA A 25 -3.26 -11.88 11.60
C ALA A 25 -2.65 -10.68 12.36
N GLY A 26 -3.42 -9.63 12.59
CA GLY A 26 -3.05 -8.42 13.33
C GLY A 26 -2.82 -8.60 14.83
N ASN A 27 -2.20 -9.70 15.29
CA ASN A 27 -2.16 -10.10 16.70
C ASN A 27 -0.87 -9.68 17.44
N SER A 28 -0.17 -8.64 16.99
CA SER A 28 0.88 -7.98 17.77
C SER A 28 0.41 -6.59 18.21
N PHE A 29 0.41 -6.36 19.52
CA PHE A 29 0.18 -5.04 20.12
C PHE A 29 1.36 -4.14 19.78
N TYR A 30 1.24 -3.37 18.70
CA TYR A 30 2.13 -2.28 18.37
C TYR A 30 1.49 -0.95 18.81
N THR A 31 2.30 0.06 19.14
CA THR A 31 1.81 1.41 19.47
C THR A 31 1.01 1.96 18.30
N SER A 32 -0.20 2.47 18.49
CA SER A 32 -1.01 2.92 17.35
C SER A 32 -0.26 3.91 16.44
N VAL A 33 -0.26 3.64 15.13
CA VAL A 33 0.36 4.51 14.13
C VAL A 33 -0.70 5.43 13.57
N ARG A 34 -0.47 6.73 13.68
CA ARG A 34 -1.18 7.74 12.89
C ARG A 34 -0.32 8.11 11.69
N SER A 35 -0.87 7.96 10.50
CA SER A 35 -0.23 8.34 9.25
C SER A 35 -1.15 9.24 8.42
N LEU A 36 -0.59 9.89 7.42
CA LEU A 36 -1.32 10.62 6.38
C LEU A 36 -1.16 9.85 5.07
N ALA A 37 -2.27 9.36 4.52
CA ALA A 37 -2.29 8.82 3.17
C ALA A 37 -2.33 9.95 2.14
N TYR A 38 -2.07 9.59 0.89
CA TYR A 38 -2.19 10.51 -0.24
C TYR A 38 -3.57 11.16 -0.28
N GLY A 39 -3.64 12.47 -0.54
CA GLY A 39 -4.88 13.24 -0.46
C GLY A 39 -5.22 13.75 0.95
N SER A 40 -4.23 13.75 1.85
CA SER A 40 -4.36 14.23 3.24
C SER A 40 -5.38 13.47 4.08
N ARG A 41 -5.62 12.20 3.75
CA ARG A 41 -6.52 11.34 4.50
C ARG A 41 -5.79 10.79 5.74
N PRO A 42 -6.25 11.09 6.96
CA PRO A 42 -5.66 10.51 8.15
C PRO A 42 -5.96 9.01 8.21
N VAL A 43 -4.96 8.22 8.58
CA VAL A 43 -5.06 6.77 8.69
C VAL A 43 -4.58 6.34 10.08
N LEU A 44 -5.42 5.59 10.80
CA LEU A 44 -5.09 5.03 12.12
C LEU A 44 -4.97 3.51 12.04
N ALA A 45 -3.78 3.00 12.31
CA ALA A 45 -3.57 1.57 12.48
C ALA A 45 -3.39 1.23 13.95
N THR A 46 -4.17 0.26 14.42
CA THR A 46 -4.12 -0.25 15.80
C THR A 46 -3.62 -1.68 15.89
N LYS A 47 -3.42 -2.32 14.73
CA LYS A 47 -2.99 -3.72 14.60
C LYS A 47 -1.86 -3.81 13.59
N GLN A 48 -1.01 -4.83 13.76
CA GLN A 48 0.08 -5.11 12.85
C GLN A 48 0.20 -6.61 12.59
N ALA A 49 0.50 -6.99 11.35
CA ALA A 49 0.77 -8.36 10.93
C ALA A 49 2.09 -8.44 10.15
N LEU A 50 2.76 -9.57 10.23
CA LEU A 50 3.93 -9.87 9.40
C LEU A 50 3.48 -10.73 8.22
N LEU A 51 3.69 -10.28 6.97
CA LEU A 51 3.21 -10.98 5.78
C LEU A 51 4.32 -11.16 4.74
N HIS A 52 4.32 -12.29 4.05
CA HIS A 52 5.01 -12.44 2.78
C HIS A 52 4.09 -11.93 1.67
N VAL A 53 4.55 -10.95 0.90
CA VAL A 53 3.74 -10.32 -0.15
C VAL A 53 4.34 -10.58 -1.52
N LEU A 54 3.49 -11.06 -2.43
CA LEU A 54 3.77 -11.25 -3.84
C LEU A 54 2.97 -10.23 -4.63
N ILE A 55 3.65 -9.32 -5.34
CA ILE A 55 3.02 -8.29 -6.17
C ILE A 55 3.18 -8.69 -7.64
N HIS A 56 2.08 -8.90 -8.33
CA HIS A 56 2.11 -9.07 -9.78
C HIS A 56 2.23 -7.72 -10.46
N THR A 57 3.39 -7.47 -11.09
CA THR A 57 3.62 -6.29 -11.92
C THR A 57 3.64 -6.66 -13.41
N VAL A 58 3.60 -5.67 -14.29
CA VAL A 58 3.73 -5.87 -15.74
C VAL A 58 5.06 -6.54 -16.11
N ALA A 59 6.13 -6.28 -15.35
CA ALA A 59 7.44 -6.90 -15.55
C ALA A 59 7.56 -8.31 -14.97
N GLY A 60 6.53 -8.79 -14.27
CA GLY A 60 6.52 -10.09 -13.59
C GLY A 60 6.17 -9.99 -12.10
N PRO A 61 5.99 -11.14 -11.42
CA PRO A 61 5.79 -11.18 -9.98
C PRO A 61 7.05 -10.74 -9.23
N VAL A 62 6.87 -9.92 -8.19
CA VAL A 62 7.96 -9.44 -7.32
C VAL A 62 7.59 -9.73 -5.86
N GLN A 63 8.55 -10.21 -5.08
CA GLN A 63 8.38 -10.53 -3.66
C GLN A 63 9.61 -10.06 -2.87
N PRO A 64 9.44 -9.41 -1.70
CA PRO A 64 10.55 -9.11 -0.79
C PRO A 64 11.17 -10.39 -0.25
N ALA A 65 12.48 -10.37 0.00
CA ALA A 65 13.21 -11.52 0.52
C ALA A 65 12.70 -11.97 1.90
N GLU A 66 12.30 -11.02 2.75
CA GLU A 66 11.80 -11.27 4.10
C GLU A 66 10.33 -10.88 4.24
N ALA A 67 9.66 -11.41 5.26
CA ALA A 67 8.32 -11.00 5.59
C ALA A 67 8.32 -9.55 6.08
N VAL A 68 7.34 -8.77 5.65
CA VAL A 68 7.28 -7.33 5.91
C VAL A 68 6.21 -7.04 6.96
N SER A 69 6.47 -6.04 7.81
CA SER A 69 5.49 -5.53 8.76
C SER A 69 4.40 -4.73 8.03
N TYR A 70 3.15 -5.08 8.27
CA TYR A 70 1.97 -4.39 7.74
C TYR A 70 1.13 -3.84 8.87
N LEU A 71 0.73 -2.58 8.70
CA LEU A 71 -0.23 -1.92 9.56
C LEU A 71 -1.64 -2.21 9.04
N ILE A 72 -2.52 -2.67 9.93
CA ILE A 72 -3.92 -2.92 9.62
C ILE A 72 -4.73 -1.74 10.15
N VAL A 73 -5.42 -1.09 9.22
CA VAL A 73 -6.32 0.03 9.48
C VAL A 73 -7.72 -0.56 9.69
N ASP A 74 -8.41 -0.15 10.75
CA ASP A 74 -9.77 -0.63 11.06
C ASP A 74 -10.83 0.22 10.32
N GLU A 75 -10.57 0.50 9.04
CA GLU A 75 -11.49 1.16 8.13
C GLU A 75 -11.98 0.13 7.10
N ASP A 76 -13.25 0.17 6.73
CA ASP A 76 -13.86 -0.72 5.71
C ASP A 76 -13.55 -0.18 4.30
N ASP A 77 -12.27 0.05 4.07
CA ASP A 77 -11.71 0.52 2.83
C ASP A 77 -11.09 -0.68 2.11
N ASP A 78 -11.42 -0.91 0.84
CA ASP A 78 -10.81 -2.01 0.06
C ASP A 78 -9.54 -1.55 -0.66
N GLU A 79 -8.95 -0.47 -0.18
CA GLU A 79 -7.68 0.06 -0.63
C GLU A 79 -6.53 -0.52 0.21
N PHE A 80 -5.47 -0.97 -0.47
CA PHE A 80 -4.23 -1.39 0.20
C PHE A 80 -3.20 -0.27 0.06
N ILE A 81 -2.77 0.26 1.20
CA ILE A 81 -1.75 1.31 1.24
C ILE A 81 -0.38 0.64 1.34
N ILE A 82 0.46 0.87 0.33
CA ILE A 82 1.85 0.39 0.32
C ILE A 82 2.76 1.52 0.79
N GLY A 83 3.45 1.31 1.91
CA GLY A 83 4.43 2.28 2.40
C GLY A 83 5.63 2.43 1.45
N ARG A 84 6.18 3.65 1.38
CA ARG A 84 7.34 4.00 0.52
C ARG A 84 8.54 3.09 0.75
N HIS A 85 8.80 2.66 1.99
CA HIS A 85 9.89 1.75 2.32
C HIS A 85 9.74 0.39 1.60
N LEU A 86 8.52 -0.16 1.56
CA LEU A 86 8.27 -1.42 0.87
C LEU A 86 8.46 -1.29 -0.64
N LEU A 87 8.01 -0.17 -1.22
CA LEU A 87 8.25 0.12 -2.64
C LEU A 87 9.75 0.21 -2.94
N ALA A 88 10.53 0.86 -2.09
CA ALA A 88 11.98 0.91 -2.22
C ALA A 88 12.65 -0.47 -2.12
N VAL A 89 12.23 -1.32 -1.16
CA VAL A 89 12.71 -2.71 -1.03
C VAL A 89 12.41 -3.53 -2.29
N LEU A 90 11.29 -3.26 -2.95
CA LEU A 90 10.90 -3.90 -4.22
C LEU A 90 11.61 -3.29 -5.45
N GLY A 91 12.50 -2.30 -5.27
CA GLY A 91 13.17 -1.59 -6.36
C GLY A 91 12.27 -0.61 -7.12
N ILE A 92 11.12 -0.26 -6.55
CA ILE A 92 10.16 0.69 -7.13
C ILE A 92 10.46 2.08 -6.57
N ASP A 93 11.18 2.88 -7.35
CA ASP A 93 11.44 4.29 -7.05
C ASP A 93 10.24 5.17 -7.46
N VAL A 94 9.33 5.37 -6.50
CA VAL A 94 8.10 6.17 -6.68
C VAL A 94 8.41 7.61 -7.05
N ASP A 95 9.47 8.20 -6.48
CA ASP A 95 9.83 9.59 -6.75
C ASP A 95 10.26 9.75 -8.21
N ARG A 96 11.06 8.82 -8.71
CA ARG A 96 11.45 8.78 -10.12
C ARG A 96 10.28 8.53 -11.06
N GLN A 97 9.33 7.66 -10.68
CA GLN A 97 8.12 7.44 -11.49
C GLN A 97 7.22 8.67 -11.55
N LEU A 98 7.02 9.36 -10.42
CA LEU A 98 6.25 10.60 -10.38
C LEU A 98 6.96 11.73 -11.14
N GLU A 99 8.29 11.82 -11.08
CA GLU A 99 9.06 12.75 -11.91
C GLU A 99 8.89 12.49 -13.41
N GLN A 100 8.95 11.22 -13.83
CA GLN A 100 8.74 10.83 -15.22
C GLN A 100 7.32 11.17 -15.68
N LEU A 101 6.32 10.91 -14.83
CA LEU A 101 4.92 11.24 -15.12
C LEU A 101 4.70 12.75 -15.21
N ALA A 102 5.25 13.53 -14.27
CA ALA A 102 5.17 14.98 -14.28
C ALA A 102 5.86 15.58 -15.52
N SER A 103 7.03 15.04 -15.89
CA SER A 103 7.76 15.45 -17.10
C SER A 103 6.95 15.14 -18.36
N HIS A 104 6.31 13.98 -18.43
CA HIS A 104 5.43 13.60 -19.54
C HIS A 104 4.20 14.51 -19.65
N MET A 105 3.66 14.97 -18.51
CA MET A 105 2.50 15.88 -18.45
C MET A 105 2.88 17.37 -18.52
N GLY A 106 4.15 17.71 -18.69
CA GLY A 106 4.62 19.11 -18.70
C GLY A 106 4.49 19.84 -17.37
N ILE A 107 4.32 19.11 -16.26
CA ILE A 107 4.19 19.67 -14.91
C ILE A 107 5.58 20.05 -14.38
N PRO A 108 5.83 21.31 -14.00
CA PRO A 108 7.13 21.73 -13.49
C PRO A 108 7.47 21.08 -12.15
N SER A 109 8.73 20.69 -11.95
CA SER A 109 9.25 19.98 -10.76
C SER A 109 8.99 20.67 -9.41
N SER A 110 8.55 21.93 -9.41
CA SER A 110 8.06 22.64 -8.23
C SER A 110 6.86 21.98 -7.56
N TRP A 111 6.14 21.09 -8.24
CA TRP A 111 5.03 20.31 -7.67
C TRP A 111 5.45 19.50 -6.43
N LYS A 112 6.73 19.11 -6.33
CA LYS A 112 7.31 18.45 -5.14
C LYS A 112 7.22 19.30 -3.87
N ARG A 113 7.15 20.63 -3.99
CA ARG A 113 6.98 21.54 -2.84
C ARG A 113 5.53 21.70 -2.37
N MET A 114 4.56 21.25 -3.17
CA MET A 114 3.13 21.41 -2.88
C MET A 114 2.51 20.19 -2.19
N ASN A 115 3.26 19.09 -2.04
CA ASN A 115 2.80 17.88 -1.38
C ASN A 115 3.86 17.39 -0.38
N PRO A 116 3.85 17.92 0.87
CA PRO A 116 4.74 17.44 1.92
C PRO A 116 4.14 16.15 2.50
N LEU A 117 4.29 15.04 1.77
CA LEU A 117 4.19 13.71 2.36
C LEU A 117 5.54 13.34 2.99
#